data_AF-A0A2Z6MLE6-F1
#
_entry.id   AF-A0A2Z6MLE6-F1
#
_cell.length_a   1.000
_cell.length_b   1.000
_cell.length_c   1.000
_cell.angle_alpha   90.00
_cell.angle_beta   90.00
_cell.angle_gamma   90.00
#
_symmetry.space_group_name_H-M   'P 1'
#
loop_
_entity.id
_entity.type
_entity.pdbx_description
1 polymer ?
#
loop_
_entity_poly.entity_id
_entity_poly.type
_entity_poly.pdbx_seq_one_letter_code
_entity_poly.pdbx_strand_id
1 'polypeptide(L)'
;MSAVVLENVIIISVVPPHNDNDMDVKLWPWNSMGGFTVAETYRRIAGFHMHHDLQSWKQIWRIESAGRVKVFLWQDFHDRLLNNWRMARWNLKSPYCSYCGHLEETTCHVLRDFPLANIIWSHLVDIQHRGSTVWSTTCFWIWKWRNARVHNTNLQEPW
;
A
#
# COMPACT_ATOMS: atom_id res chain seq x y z
N MET A 1 -1.13 -9.15 39.72
CA MET A 1 -0.53 -8.37 38.62
C MET A 1 -1.42 -7.16 38.40
N SER A 2 -1.05 -6.00 38.91
CA SER A 2 -1.81 -4.76 38.73
C SER A 2 -0.90 -3.76 38.02
N ALA A 3 -1.20 -3.44 36.77
CA ALA A 3 -0.50 -2.41 36.01
C ALA A 3 -1.33 -1.12 36.05
N VAL A 4 -0.71 -0.02 36.45
CA VAL A 4 -1.32 1.31 36.38
C VAL A 4 -0.79 1.98 35.12
N VAL A 5 -1.70 2.34 34.21
CA VAL A 5 -1.36 3.04 32.97
C VAL A 5 -1.50 4.53 33.22
N LEU A 6 -0.37 5.24 33.22
CA LEU A 6 -0.33 6.68 33.05
C LEU A 6 0.20 6.96 31.65
N GLU A 7 -0.47 7.85 30.93
CA GLU A 7 -0.33 8.14 29.49
C GLU A 7 1.07 7.81 28.93
N ASN A 8 1.13 6.71 28.16
CA ASN A 8 2.27 6.22 27.38
C ASN A 8 3.49 5.67 28.14
N VAL A 9 3.44 5.51 29.47
CA VAL A 9 4.49 4.82 30.23
C VAL A 9 3.86 3.65 31.00
N ILE A 10 4.23 2.42 30.64
CA ILE A 10 3.79 1.23 31.37
C ILE A 10 4.76 1.02 32.54
N ILE A 11 4.29 1.28 33.76
CA ILE A 11 5.00 0.93 34.99
C ILE A 11 4.61 -0.49 35.36
N ILE A 12 5.51 -1.44 35.14
CA ILE A 12 5.34 -2.83 35.59
C ILE A 12 5.98 -2.93 36.98
N SER A 13 5.19 -2.75 38.04
CA SER A 13 5.67 -3.04 39.40
C SER A 13 5.56 -4.55 39.65
N VAL A 14 6.70 -5.24 39.65
CA VAL A 14 6.78 -6.66 40.00
C VAL A 14 6.85 -6.83 41.53
N VAL A 15 7.38 -5.82 42.25
CA VAL A 15 7.56 -5.79 43.71
C VAL A 15 7.39 -4.34 44.20
N PRO A 16 6.78 -4.07 45.38
CA PRO A 16 6.73 -2.73 45.95
C PRO A 16 8.14 -2.12 46.13
N PRO A 17 8.29 -0.80 45.96
CA PRO A 17 9.60 -0.15 46.06
C PRO A 17 10.21 -0.36 47.46
N HIS A 18 11.40 -0.97 47.49
CA HIS A 18 12.21 -1.19 48.68
C HIS A 18 13.60 -0.57 48.46
N ASN A 19 14.26 -0.10 49.52
CA ASN A 19 15.56 0.58 49.42
C ASN A 19 16.69 -0.33 48.90
N ASP A 20 16.47 -1.65 48.90
CA ASP A 20 17.41 -2.66 48.37
C ASP A 20 17.12 -3.05 46.92
N ASN A 21 16.13 -2.44 46.26
CA ASN A 21 15.85 -2.71 44.87
C ASN A 21 16.87 -2.04 43.95
N ASP A 22 17.19 -2.73 42.85
CA ASP A 22 18.00 -2.18 41.77
C ASP A 22 17.35 -0.92 41.17
N MET A 23 18.18 -0.09 40.52
CA MET A 23 17.70 1.13 39.85
C MET A 23 16.64 0.82 38.79
N ASP A 24 15.66 1.71 38.68
CA ASP A 24 14.60 1.63 37.67
C ASP A 24 15.17 1.52 36.25
N VAL A 25 14.68 0.54 35.49
CA VAL A 25 15.06 0.34 34.09
C VAL A 25 13.90 0.73 33.18
N LYS A 26 14.19 1.50 32.13
CA LYS A 26 13.21 1.82 31.09
C LYS A 26 13.00 0.58 30.22
N LEU A 27 11.82 -0.01 30.29
CA LEU A 27 11.43 -1.14 29.45
C LEU A 27 10.63 -0.64 28.24
N TRP A 28 11.00 -1.11 27.05
CA TRP A 28 10.18 -0.91 25.86
C TRP A 28 9.01 -1.91 25.85
N PRO A 29 7.74 -1.48 25.92
CA PRO A 29 6.61 -2.38 26.13
C PRO A 29 6.40 -3.43 25.03
N TRP A 30 6.95 -3.18 23.84
CA TRP A 30 6.69 -3.97 22.64
C TRP A 30 7.82 -4.94 22.27
N ASN A 31 8.84 -5.06 23.12
CA ASN A 31 9.94 -6.01 22.94
C ASN A 31 10.12 -6.83 24.23
N SER A 32 10.03 -8.16 24.13
CA SER A 32 10.29 -9.08 25.25
C SER A 32 11.72 -9.01 25.79
N MET A 33 12.66 -8.45 25.03
CA MET A 33 14.06 -8.20 25.42
C MET A 33 14.32 -6.75 25.88
N GLY A 34 13.30 -5.91 26.03
CA GLY A 34 13.41 -4.55 26.60
C GLY A 34 14.17 -3.50 25.77
N GLY A 35 14.87 -3.90 24.71
CA GLY A 35 15.63 -2.99 23.85
C GLY A 35 14.76 -2.09 22.98
N PHE A 36 14.99 -0.78 23.05
CA PHE A 36 14.41 0.22 22.16
C PHE A 36 15.20 0.30 20.85
N THR A 37 14.51 0.27 19.72
CA THR A 37 15.11 0.66 18.43
C THR A 37 14.19 1.61 17.67
N VAL A 38 14.78 2.62 17.03
CA VAL A 38 14.04 3.58 16.19
C VAL A 38 13.32 2.85 15.05
N ALA A 39 13.95 1.84 14.46
CA ALA A 39 13.39 1.06 13.36
C ALA A 39 12.12 0.27 13.76
N GLU A 40 12.13 -0.40 14.93
CA GLU A 40 10.95 -1.12 15.44
C GLU A 40 9.82 -0.15 15.78
N THR A 41 10.16 0.95 16.44
CA THR A 41 9.22 2.01 16.82
C THR A 41 8.50 2.57 15.59
N TYR A 42 9.26 2.93 14.56
CA TYR A 42 8.69 3.45 13.31
C TYR A 42 7.82 2.40 12.60
N ARG A 43 8.28 1.14 12.54
CA ARG A 43 7.49 0.04 11.95
C ARG A 43 6.15 -0.15 12.65
N ARG A 44 6.06 0.07 13.95
CA ARG A 44 4.81 -0.05 14.70
C ARG A 44 3.91 1.17 14.56
N ILE A 45 4.45 2.37 14.74
CA ILE A 45 3.69 3.63 14.62
C ILE A 45 3.09 3.77 13.22
N ALA A 46 3.86 3.44 12.18
CA ALA A 46 3.40 3.52 10.81
C ALA A 46 2.54 2.31 10.36
N GLY A 47 2.21 1.37 11.26
CA GLY A 47 1.35 0.22 10.95
C GLY A 47 2.01 -0.89 10.10
N PHE A 48 3.32 -0.83 9.85
CA PHE A 48 4.04 -1.83 9.05
C PHE A 48 4.09 -3.22 9.69
N HIS A 49 3.82 -3.35 10.99
CA HIS A 49 3.74 -4.67 11.64
C HIS A 49 2.49 -5.48 11.23
N MET A 50 1.48 -4.83 10.62
CA MET A 50 0.21 -5.47 10.23
C MET A 50 0.12 -5.82 8.74
N HIS A 51 1.08 -5.38 7.91
CA HIS A 51 1.05 -5.61 6.47
C HIS A 51 2.05 -6.71 6.06
N HIS A 52 1.51 -7.88 5.75
CA HIS A 52 2.22 -8.95 5.02
C HIS A 52 2.57 -8.56 3.56
N ASP A 53 2.19 -7.36 3.11
CA ASP A 53 2.29 -6.87 1.72
C ASP A 53 3.64 -6.26 1.32
N LEU A 54 4.68 -6.42 2.14
CA LEU A 54 6.02 -5.88 1.88
C LEU A 54 6.70 -6.45 0.60
N GLN A 55 6.10 -7.44 -0.06
CA GLN A 55 6.60 -8.05 -1.30
C GLN A 55 6.09 -7.32 -2.56
N SER A 56 4.85 -6.83 -2.54
CA SER A 56 4.13 -6.36 -3.74
C SER A 56 4.72 -5.06 -4.32
N TRP A 57 5.13 -4.12 -3.47
CA TRP A 57 5.75 -2.86 -3.93
C TRP A 57 7.12 -3.07 -4.59
N LYS A 58 7.89 -4.10 -4.19
CA LYS A 58 9.17 -4.44 -4.85
C LYS A 58 8.95 -4.82 -6.31
N GLN A 59 7.83 -5.46 -6.63
CA GLN A 59 7.47 -5.80 -8.01
C GLN A 59 7.31 -4.54 -8.85
N ILE A 60 6.66 -3.49 -8.30
CA ILE A 60 6.49 -2.19 -8.96
C ILE A 60 7.83 -1.57 -9.34
N TRP A 61 8.84 -1.64 -8.45
CA TRP A 61 10.15 -1.04 -8.73
C TRP A 61 10.99 -1.83 -9.74
N ARG A 62 10.74 -3.15 -9.86
CA ARG A 62 11.41 -4.03 -10.84
C ARG A 62 10.90 -3.87 -12.27
N ILE A 63 9.77 -3.19 -12.47
CA ILE A 63 9.27 -2.80 -13.79
C ILE A 63 10.34 -1.94 -14.50
N GLU A 64 10.70 -2.25 -15.73
CA GLU A 64 11.55 -1.43 -16.62
C GLU A 64 10.77 -0.26 -17.25
N SER A 65 10.11 0.57 -16.44
CA SER A 65 9.38 1.74 -16.90
C SER A 65 10.07 3.03 -16.49
N ALA A 66 9.64 4.15 -17.08
CA ALA A 66 9.99 5.47 -16.58
C ALA A 66 9.60 5.60 -15.09
N GLY A 67 10.42 6.32 -14.31
CA GLY A 67 10.21 6.51 -12.86
C GLY A 67 8.82 7.04 -12.52
N ARG A 68 8.28 7.95 -13.33
CA ARG A 68 6.91 8.48 -13.18
C ARG A 68 5.83 7.39 -13.19
N VAL A 69 6.00 6.33 -13.99
CA VAL A 69 5.05 5.21 -14.06
C VAL A 69 5.13 4.37 -12.77
N LYS A 70 6.35 4.13 -12.26
CA LYS A 70 6.55 3.41 -10.99
C LYS A 70 5.92 4.15 -9.82
N VAL A 71 6.12 5.47 -9.76
CA VAL A 71 5.55 6.34 -8.72
C VAL A 71 4.03 6.39 -8.82
N PHE A 72 3.47 6.43 -10.03
CA PHE A 72 2.03 6.35 -10.23
C PHE A 72 1.47 5.01 -9.72
N LEU A 73 2.05 3.88 -10.15
CA LEU A 73 1.63 2.54 -9.70
C LEU A 73 1.79 2.34 -8.19
N TRP A 74 2.83 2.91 -7.59
CA TRP A 74 3.02 2.88 -6.16
C TRP A 74 1.93 3.68 -5.42
N GLN A 75 1.55 4.85 -5.94
CA GLN A 75 0.44 5.62 -5.37
C GLN A 75 -0.88 4.84 -5.49
N ASP A 76 -1.17 4.28 -6.67
CA ASP A 76 -2.35 3.45 -6.92
C ASP A 76 -2.42 2.25 -5.96
N PHE A 77 -1.32 1.51 -5.80
CA PHE A 77 -1.24 0.35 -4.91
C PHE A 77 -1.56 0.68 -3.45
N HIS A 78 -1.23 1.89 -3.01
CA HIS A 78 -1.52 2.36 -1.65
C HIS A 78 -2.82 3.19 -1.57
N ASP A 79 -3.65 3.16 -2.61
CA ASP A 79 -4.87 3.97 -2.78
C ASP A 79 -4.64 5.48 -2.64
N ARG A 80 -3.43 5.99 -2.88
CA ARG A 80 -3.04 7.39 -2.62
C ARG A 80 -3.42 8.38 -3.73
N LEU A 81 -4.11 7.93 -4.77
CA LEU A 81 -4.53 8.80 -5.87
C LEU A 81 -5.61 9.78 -5.40
N LEU A 82 -5.48 11.04 -5.79
CA LEU A 82 -6.45 12.08 -5.48
C LEU A 82 -7.64 11.96 -6.45
N ASN A 83 -8.73 11.40 -5.97
CA ASN A 83 -9.99 11.24 -6.70
C ASN A 83 -11.14 11.88 -5.89
N ASN A 84 -12.30 12.13 -6.50
CA ASN A 84 -13.37 12.81 -5.77
C ASN A 84 -13.84 12.04 -4.53
N TRP A 85 -13.84 10.70 -4.57
CA TRP A 85 -14.17 9.87 -3.40
C TRP A 85 -13.26 10.16 -2.20
N ARG A 86 -11.95 10.26 -2.42
CA ARG A 86 -10.96 10.60 -1.39
C ARG A 86 -11.08 12.05 -0.95
N MET A 87 -11.30 12.97 -1.88
CA MET A 87 -11.50 14.40 -1.56
C MET A 87 -12.77 14.64 -0.71
N ALA A 88 -13.80 13.83 -0.89
CA ALA A 88 -15.03 13.90 -0.10
C ALA A 88 -14.79 13.60 1.39
N ARG A 89 -13.81 12.74 1.71
CA ARG A 89 -13.39 12.48 3.11
C ARG A 89 -12.82 13.72 3.81
N TRP A 90 -12.41 14.72 3.04
CA TRP A 90 -11.93 16.00 3.53
C TRP A 90 -12.94 17.14 3.31
N ASN A 91 -14.18 16.82 2.94
CA ASN A 91 -15.24 17.78 2.62
C ASN A 91 -14.86 18.80 1.52
N LEU A 92 -13.93 18.44 0.62
CA LEU A 92 -13.50 19.33 -0.46
C LEU A 92 -14.37 19.23 -1.72
N LYS A 93 -15.02 18.09 -1.93
CA LYS A 93 -15.83 17.84 -3.12
C LYS A 93 -16.87 16.73 -2.86
N SER A 94 -17.91 16.70 -3.67
CA SER A 94 -18.83 15.56 -3.75
C SER A 94 -18.09 14.29 -4.20
N PRO A 95 -18.38 13.10 -3.65
CA PRO A 95 -17.68 11.86 -4.01
C PRO A 95 -17.99 11.36 -5.42
N TYR A 96 -19.04 11.88 -6.05
CA TYR A 96 -19.51 11.43 -7.34
C TYR A 96 -18.63 11.92 -8.50
N CYS A 97 -18.48 11.07 -9.51
CA CYS A 97 -17.81 11.42 -10.76
C CYS A 97 -18.59 12.52 -11.48
N SER A 98 -17.91 13.60 -11.84
CA SER A 98 -18.54 14.74 -12.51
C SER A 98 -19.05 14.41 -13.91
N TYR A 99 -18.57 13.33 -14.52
CA TYR A 99 -19.01 12.87 -15.84
C TYR A 99 -20.11 11.81 -15.75
N CYS A 100 -19.98 10.83 -14.85
CA CYS A 100 -20.97 9.77 -14.70
C CYS A 100 -22.19 10.18 -13.86
N GLY A 101 -22.07 11.18 -12.99
CA GLY A 101 -23.17 11.74 -12.17
C GLY A 101 -23.59 10.89 -10.97
N HIS A 102 -23.72 9.57 -11.13
CA HIS A 102 -24.32 8.67 -10.14
C HIS A 102 -23.31 7.70 -9.48
N LEU A 103 -22.10 7.58 -10.04
CA LEU A 103 -21.06 6.67 -9.55
C LEU A 103 -20.03 7.45 -8.74
N GLU A 104 -19.58 6.89 -7.62
CA GLU A 104 -18.47 7.45 -6.86
C GLU A 104 -17.17 7.35 -7.67
N GLU A 105 -16.41 8.44 -7.71
CA GLU A 105 -15.14 8.53 -8.40
C GLU A 105 -14.02 7.91 -7.55
N THR A 106 -14.06 6.59 -7.44
CA THR A 106 -13.02 5.78 -6.80
C THR A 106 -11.82 5.58 -7.75
N THR A 107 -10.70 5.10 -7.22
CA THR A 107 -9.52 4.73 -8.01
C THR A 107 -9.86 3.71 -9.11
N CYS A 108 -10.60 2.67 -8.77
CA CYS A 108 -11.12 1.69 -9.73
C CYS A 108 -12.02 2.33 -10.78
N HIS A 109 -12.88 3.26 -10.38
CA HIS A 109 -13.74 3.97 -11.33
C HIS A 109 -12.90 4.74 -12.34
N VAL A 110 -12.04 5.65 -11.89
CA VAL A 110 -11.24 6.53 -12.77
C VAL A 110 -10.37 5.73 -13.73
N LEU A 111 -9.74 4.67 -13.23
CA LEU A 111 -8.75 3.97 -14.03
C LEU A 111 -9.36 2.83 -14.87
N ARG A 112 -10.42 2.15 -14.41
CA ARG A 112 -10.98 0.96 -15.09
C ARG A 112 -12.39 1.19 -15.61
N ASP A 113 -13.31 1.52 -14.71
CA ASP A 113 -14.75 1.44 -15.00
C ASP A 113 -15.24 2.67 -15.79
N PHE A 114 -14.47 3.75 -15.76
CA PHE A 114 -14.78 4.98 -16.47
C PHE A 114 -14.83 4.73 -17.99
N PRO A 115 -15.86 5.22 -18.71
CA PRO A 115 -16.03 4.93 -20.13
C PRO A 115 -14.81 5.25 -20.99
N LEU A 116 -14.15 6.39 -20.73
CA LEU A 116 -12.95 6.78 -21.47
C LEU A 116 -11.77 5.83 -21.19
N ALA A 117 -11.63 5.40 -19.94
CA ALA A 117 -10.60 4.44 -19.58
C ALA A 117 -10.84 3.10 -20.29
N ASN A 118 -12.08 2.59 -20.27
CA ASN A 118 -12.46 1.38 -20.98
C ASN A 118 -12.13 1.44 -22.48
N ILE A 119 -12.36 2.57 -23.14
CA ILE A 119 -11.98 2.76 -24.55
C ILE A 119 -10.47 2.60 -24.72
N ILE A 120 -9.67 3.31 -23.93
CA ILE A 120 -8.20 3.23 -23.98
C ILE A 120 -7.73 1.78 -23.79
N TRP A 121 -8.26 1.09 -22.78
CA TRP A 121 -7.90 -0.30 -22.52
C TRP A 121 -8.33 -1.25 -23.64
N SER A 122 -9.46 -0.98 -24.29
CA SER A 122 -9.91 -1.77 -25.44
C SER A 122 -8.97 -1.67 -26.65
N HIS A 123 -8.19 -0.59 -26.75
CA HIS A 123 -7.18 -0.44 -27.81
C HIS A 123 -5.80 -0.98 -27.41
N LEU A 124 -5.49 -1.01 -26.11
CA LEU A 124 -4.18 -1.42 -25.61
C LEU A 124 -4.11 -2.90 -25.17
N VAL A 125 -5.24 -3.51 -24.85
CA VAL A 125 -5.33 -4.84 -24.22
C VAL A 125 -6.24 -5.74 -25.04
N ASP A 126 -5.71 -6.90 -25.38
CA ASP A 126 -6.43 -7.96 -26.09
C ASP A 126 -7.62 -8.48 -25.25
N ILE A 127 -8.71 -8.85 -25.92
CA ILE A 127 -9.97 -9.30 -25.31
C ILE A 127 -9.76 -10.39 -24.27
N GLN A 128 -8.85 -11.33 -24.56
CA GLN A 128 -8.51 -12.44 -23.66
C GLN A 128 -7.94 -12.00 -22.30
N HIS A 129 -7.43 -10.76 -22.18
CA HIS A 129 -6.85 -10.21 -20.95
C HIS A 129 -7.73 -9.17 -20.25
N ARG A 130 -8.93 -8.88 -20.75
CA ARG A 130 -9.80 -7.80 -20.23
C ARG A 130 -10.56 -8.17 -18.95
N GLY A 131 -10.73 -9.46 -18.64
CA GLY A 131 -11.54 -9.95 -17.51
C GLY A 131 -10.79 -10.24 -16.21
N SER A 132 -9.45 -10.19 -16.17
CA SER A 132 -8.70 -10.60 -14.98
C SER A 132 -8.75 -9.53 -13.88
N THR A 133 -9.33 -9.93 -12.75
CA THR A 133 -9.82 -9.09 -11.66
C THR A 133 -8.72 -8.68 -10.66
N VAL A 134 -7.51 -8.37 -11.12
CA VAL A 134 -6.47 -7.78 -10.26
C VAL A 134 -5.66 -6.80 -11.07
N TRP A 135 -6.28 -5.65 -11.27
CA TRP A 135 -5.87 -4.57 -12.16
C TRP A 135 -4.40 -4.10 -12.01
N SER A 136 -3.85 -4.14 -10.80
CA SER A 136 -2.43 -3.88 -10.54
C SER A 136 -1.50 -4.98 -11.08
N THR A 137 -1.87 -6.25 -10.88
CA THR A 137 -1.14 -7.38 -11.48
C THR A 137 -1.36 -7.44 -12.98
N THR A 138 -2.55 -7.13 -13.49
CA THR A 138 -2.85 -7.13 -14.93
C THR A 138 -2.08 -6.01 -15.64
N CYS A 139 -2.04 -4.79 -15.09
CA CYS A 139 -1.19 -3.71 -15.60
C CYS A 139 0.31 -4.06 -15.53
N PHE A 140 0.77 -4.71 -14.45
CA PHE A 140 2.14 -5.22 -14.32
C PHE A 140 2.45 -6.29 -15.38
N TRP A 141 1.57 -7.28 -15.57
CA TRP A 141 1.75 -8.38 -16.52
C TRP A 141 1.64 -7.94 -17.97
N ILE A 142 0.73 -7.01 -18.30
CA ILE A 142 0.60 -6.42 -19.64
C ILE A 142 1.83 -5.57 -19.97
N TRP A 143 2.29 -4.74 -19.04
CA TRP A 143 3.53 -3.99 -19.21
C TRP A 143 4.73 -4.93 -19.38
N LYS A 144 4.82 -6.00 -18.58
CA LYS A 144 5.89 -7.00 -18.66
C LYS A 144 5.88 -7.75 -20.00
N TRP A 145 4.71 -8.14 -20.49
CA TRP A 145 4.55 -8.82 -21.78
C TRP A 145 4.91 -7.91 -22.97
N ARG A 146 4.45 -6.65 -22.96
CA ARG A 146 4.75 -5.69 -24.03
C ARG A 146 6.24 -5.36 -24.12
N ASN A 147 6.93 -5.20 -22.98
CA ASN A 147 8.36 -4.88 -22.99
C ASN A 147 9.24 -6.10 -23.27
N ALA A 148 8.78 -7.31 -22.91
CA ALA A 148 9.46 -8.52 -23.31
C ALA A 148 9.50 -8.69 -24.85
N ARG A 149 8.46 -8.27 -25.58
CA ARG A 149 8.46 -8.28 -27.05
C ARG A 149 9.39 -7.24 -27.70
N VAL A 150 9.66 -6.14 -27.02
CA VAL A 150 10.49 -5.04 -27.54
C VAL A 150 11.97 -5.22 -27.15
N HIS A 151 12.25 -5.88 -26.03
CA HIS A 151 13.60 -5.96 -25.45
C HIS A 151 14.15 -7.37 -25.24
N ASN A 152 13.38 -8.43 -25.50
CA ASN A 152 13.84 -9.81 -25.34
C ASN A 152 13.84 -10.52 -26.70
N THR A 153 15.03 -10.66 -27.31
CA THR A 153 15.23 -11.36 -28.59
C THR A 153 15.09 -12.89 -28.49
N ASN A 154 14.82 -13.44 -27.31
CA ASN A 154 14.90 -14.88 -27.03
C ASN A 154 13.60 -15.51 -26.49
N LEU A 155 12.44 -14.88 -26.63
CA LEU A 155 11.17 -15.55 -26.33
C LEU A 155 10.65 -16.25 -27.59
N GLN A 156 10.91 -17.55 -27.71
CA GLN A 156 10.16 -18.43 -28.60
C GLN A 156 8.70 -18.47 -28.13
N GLU A 157 7.79 -18.09 -29.01
CA GLU A 157 6.35 -18.12 -28.75
C GLU A 157 5.91 -19.57 -28.48
N PRO A 158 5.18 -19.85 -27.39
CA PRO A 158 4.47 -21.10 -27.28
C PRO A 158 3.16 -20.94 -28.05
N TRP A 159 3.23 -21.34 -29.33
CA TRP A 159 2.15 -21.55 -30.31
C TRP A 159 1.24 -20.35 -30.67
#